data_AF-A0A3G2BS27-F1
#
_entry.id   AF-A0A3G2BS27-F1
#
_cell.length_a   1.000
_cell.length_b   1.000
_cell.length_c   1.000
_cell.angle_alpha   90.00
_cell.angle_beta   90.00
_cell.angle_gamma   90.00
#
_symmetry.space_group_name_H-M   'P 1'
#
loop_
_entity.id
_entity.type
_entity.pdbx_description
1 polymer ?
#
loop_
_entity_poly.entity_id
_entity_poly.type
_entity_poly.pdbx_seq_one_letter_code
_entity_poly.pdbx_strand_id
1 'polypeptide(L)'
;MFLLWIKLDYLKSNSQCPPIMGINLAMIGYLDHNSYKECVAVNHSGLTHYLRKISKRVSGYSKVSKLAITCTPGWPTGSNPYWSQSEGSTLLNTRYDPINVGWRGRLTVKSNIYNRRYSTGCTKTVTDKINDLSIRSQANPSLPIDRNLYKMICDPELLYLAYNNIKSKPGNMTPGIVPTTLDGISLEEIMKIQESLKDESFQFKPGRRIQIPKPKGGTLTIAPPRDKIVQEAMRMVLEAIYDPLFSNNSHGFRTNHSCHSAWKQIYFTFKATSWVIEGDIKKCFDSIDHQKLISVIETKIKDKQFVKLIWKSLRAGYFEFRVLENNLIGTPQGSIISPILANIYLDQLDRFVEELRINFDKGRKHRVSPSYTKIRYLKRLAEKAVPRDVATIKKLHNKLLNTEYTLHNDPEFKRLFYVRYADDWIIGIRGSNKDAIEIKNSIHDYLKSIDLTLSDEKTKITNLSTDTIKFLGIEMTRSSHIKYHSTPNRRDIIQRNPMRLRILAPMNDIKAKLRTNKFIVENRDAPKFIWKDYTHKQIIHLYNSVLREYLNYYSFVHNYSRLSTYLYWILKGSCAKLLAAKFSLRSTQKVMTKFGKDLTFKEPLKEEDRNNNKPRKK
;
A
#
# COMPACT_ATOMS: atom_id res chain seq x y z
N MET A 1 -3.39 5.15 3.50
CA MET A 1 -3.95 6.23 4.35
C MET A 1 -4.84 5.71 5.48
N PHE A 2 -5.69 4.71 5.25
CA PHE A 2 -6.65 4.16 6.23
C PHE A 2 -6.02 3.62 7.53
N LEU A 3 -4.92 2.87 7.44
CA LEU A 3 -4.18 2.35 8.61
C LEU A 3 -3.48 3.45 9.44
N LEU A 4 -2.99 4.50 8.78
CA LEU A 4 -2.39 5.67 9.45
C LEU A 4 -3.45 6.50 10.19
N TRP A 5 -4.68 6.47 9.66
CA TRP A 5 -5.82 7.19 10.20
C TRP A 5 -6.36 6.52 11.48
N ILE A 6 -6.51 5.18 11.48
CA ILE A 6 -6.92 4.40 12.65
C ILE A 6 -5.89 4.50 13.80
N LYS A 7 -4.59 4.48 13.49
CA LYS A 7 -3.53 4.52 14.50
C LYS A 7 -3.40 5.89 15.19
N LEU A 8 -3.73 6.98 14.49
CA LEU A 8 -3.70 8.33 15.04
C LEU A 8 -4.94 8.69 15.87
N ASP A 9 -6.12 8.14 15.54
CA ASP A 9 -7.33 8.31 16.36
C ASP A 9 -7.36 7.39 17.60
N TYR A 10 -6.72 6.22 17.56
CA TYR A 10 -6.55 5.36 18.75
C TYR A 10 -5.79 6.07 19.89
N LEU A 11 -4.93 7.04 19.56
CA LEU A 11 -4.20 7.86 20.54
C LEU A 11 -5.06 8.98 21.15
N LYS A 12 -6.28 9.23 20.65
CA LYS A 12 -7.22 10.17 21.26
C LYS A 12 -8.16 9.53 22.29
N SER A 13 -8.40 8.22 22.22
CA SER A 13 -9.51 7.58 22.94
C SER A 13 -9.15 6.84 24.24
N ASN A 14 -7.87 6.59 24.53
CA ASN A 14 -7.49 5.87 25.76
C ASN A 14 -7.03 6.83 26.86
N SER A 15 -8.00 7.47 27.51
CA SER A 15 -7.87 7.96 28.88
C SER A 15 -8.44 6.88 29.81
N GLN A 16 -7.61 6.39 30.74
CA GLN A 16 -7.89 5.40 31.79
C GLN A 16 -7.66 3.92 31.42
N CYS A 17 -6.53 3.37 31.89
CA CYS A 17 -6.42 2.06 32.57
C CYS A 17 -5.04 1.93 33.28
N PRO A 18 -4.96 1.17 34.40
CA PRO A 18 -3.89 1.24 35.42
C PRO A 18 -2.67 0.33 35.12
N PRO A 19 -1.57 0.40 35.92
CA PRO A 19 -0.26 -0.14 35.54
C PRO A 19 -0.12 -1.62 35.93
N ILE A 20 0.46 -2.46 35.05
CA ILE A 20 0.93 -3.80 35.43
C ILE A 20 2.34 -4.05 34.89
N MET A 21 3.16 -4.48 35.85
CA MET A 21 4.50 -5.08 35.88
C MET A 21 5.25 -5.42 34.58
N GLY A 22 6.55 -5.10 34.59
CA GLY A 22 7.50 -5.36 33.52
C GLY A 22 8.10 -6.77 33.51
N ILE A 23 8.74 -7.12 32.40
CA ILE A 23 9.69 -8.22 32.21
C ILE A 23 10.73 -7.80 31.14
N ASN A 24 11.96 -8.26 31.35
CA ASN A 24 13.24 -7.86 30.76
C ASN A 24 13.43 -8.12 29.26
N LEU A 25 14.29 -7.28 28.66
CA LEU A 25 14.99 -7.51 27.39
C LEU A 25 16.36 -8.17 27.65
N ALA A 26 16.68 -9.17 26.84
CA ALA A 26 17.97 -9.35 26.15
C ALA A 26 17.66 -10.31 24.97
N MET A 27 18.27 -10.24 23.77
CA MET A 27 19.42 -11.11 23.43
C MET A 27 19.74 -11.14 21.86
N ILE A 28 20.99 -10.81 21.41
CA ILE A 28 21.71 -10.91 20.06
C ILE A 28 21.15 -10.14 18.84
N GLY A 29 21.93 -9.53 17.93
CA GLY A 29 23.38 -9.54 17.65
C GLY A 29 23.67 -9.76 16.15
N TYR A 30 24.39 -8.78 15.58
CA TYR A 30 25.01 -8.63 14.25
C TYR A 30 25.96 -9.79 13.87
N LEU A 31 26.52 -10.00 12.66
CA LEU A 31 26.59 -9.39 11.31
C LEU A 31 27.22 -10.49 10.44
N ASP A 32 26.92 -10.60 9.14
CA ASP A 32 28.04 -10.64 8.18
C ASP A 32 27.65 -10.23 6.76
N HIS A 33 28.59 -9.49 6.15
CA HIS A 33 28.62 -9.08 4.76
C HIS A 33 29.35 -10.18 4.00
N ASN A 34 28.66 -11.03 3.22
CA ASN A 34 29.16 -11.73 2.03
C ASN A 34 28.20 -12.85 1.62
N SER A 35 27.29 -12.56 0.70
CA SER A 35 26.64 -13.58 -0.15
C SER A 35 25.72 -12.86 -1.12
N TYR A 36 26.16 -12.72 -2.37
CA TYR A 36 25.36 -12.66 -3.60
C TYR A 36 26.35 -12.32 -4.73
N LYS A 37 27.30 -13.23 -4.95
CA LYS A 37 27.87 -13.51 -6.26
C LYS A 37 27.20 -14.80 -6.74
N GLU A 38 26.95 -14.87 -8.05
CA GLU A 38 26.35 -15.97 -8.82
C GLU A 38 24.81 -15.99 -8.81
N CYS A 39 24.06 -16.00 -9.93
CA CYS A 39 24.32 -15.91 -11.36
C CYS A 39 22.98 -15.56 -12.06
N VAL A 40 22.97 -14.68 -13.07
CA VAL A 40 22.28 -14.77 -14.38
C VAL A 40 22.54 -13.45 -15.14
N ALA A 41 23.08 -13.58 -16.35
CA ALA A 41 23.65 -12.52 -17.19
C ALA A 41 22.64 -11.45 -17.62
N VAL A 42 22.94 -10.18 -17.37
CA VAL A 42 22.24 -9.02 -17.97
C VAL A 42 23.26 -7.94 -18.35
N ASN A 43 23.21 -7.51 -19.61
CA ASN A 43 24.09 -6.53 -20.29
C ASN A 43 24.75 -5.45 -19.38
N HIS A 44 26.08 -5.50 -19.32
CA HIS A 44 26.93 -4.73 -18.38
C HIS A 44 27.06 -3.21 -18.64
N SER A 45 26.47 -2.65 -19.70
CA SER A 45 26.57 -1.20 -19.99
C SER A 45 25.47 -0.33 -19.34
N GLY A 46 24.31 -0.91 -19.00
CA GLY A 46 23.20 -0.21 -18.34
C GLY A 46 23.27 -0.23 -16.80
N LEU A 47 23.84 -1.28 -16.24
CA LEU A 47 23.95 -1.53 -14.80
C LEU A 47 25.01 -0.66 -14.13
N THR A 48 26.13 -0.37 -14.81
CA THR A 48 27.20 0.50 -14.29
C THR A 48 26.73 1.95 -14.10
N HIS A 49 25.85 2.46 -14.97
CA HIS A 49 25.25 3.79 -14.82
C HIS A 49 24.19 3.85 -13.70
N TYR A 50 23.47 2.75 -13.44
CA TYR A 50 22.49 2.64 -12.35
C TYR A 50 23.19 2.47 -10.99
N LEU A 51 24.21 1.62 -10.90
CA LEU A 51 25.03 1.40 -9.71
C LEU A 51 25.87 2.63 -9.35
N ARG A 52 26.37 3.40 -10.33
CA ARG A 52 27.06 4.69 -10.10
C ARG A 52 26.10 5.81 -9.65
N LYS A 53 24.81 5.72 -10.01
CA LYS A 53 23.75 6.59 -9.44
C LYS A 53 23.34 6.15 -8.03
N ILE A 54 23.36 4.85 -7.74
CA ILE A 54 23.14 4.33 -6.39
C ILE A 54 24.34 4.69 -5.51
N SER A 55 25.60 4.53 -5.92
CA SER A 55 26.76 4.91 -5.09
C SER A 55 26.81 6.42 -4.79
N LYS A 56 26.44 7.27 -5.76
CA LYS A 56 26.22 8.71 -5.53
C LYS A 56 24.96 9.05 -4.71
N ARG A 57 23.95 8.16 -4.65
CA ARG A 57 22.81 8.29 -3.73
C ARG A 57 23.15 7.77 -2.33
N VAL A 58 23.96 6.72 -2.22
CA VAL A 58 24.44 6.11 -0.97
C VAL A 58 25.42 7.05 -0.26
N SER A 59 26.24 7.82 -0.99
CA SER A 59 27.00 8.94 -0.41
C SER A 59 26.12 10.09 0.07
N GLY A 60 24.89 10.21 -0.46
CA GLY A 60 23.82 11.05 0.10
C GLY A 60 23.13 10.44 1.32
N TYR A 61 23.04 9.10 1.40
CA TYR A 61 22.57 8.38 2.58
C TYR A 61 23.50 8.55 3.78
N SER A 62 24.81 8.75 3.59
CA SER A 62 25.73 9.01 4.74
C SER A 62 25.48 10.35 5.44
N LYS A 63 24.78 11.29 4.80
CA LYS A 63 24.26 12.51 5.46
C LYS A 63 22.85 12.33 6.06
N VAL A 64 22.10 11.33 5.61
CA VAL A 64 20.69 11.07 6.00
C VAL A 64 20.57 10.02 7.11
N SER A 65 21.55 9.13 7.28
CA SER A 65 21.67 8.24 8.45
C SER A 65 21.85 9.00 9.78
N LYS A 66 22.13 10.31 9.71
CA LYS A 66 22.18 11.24 10.85
C LYS A 66 20.83 11.93 11.18
N LEU A 67 19.75 11.62 10.46
CA LEU A 67 18.44 12.26 10.68
C LEU A 67 17.53 11.50 11.68
N ALA A 68 18.06 10.53 12.42
CA ALA A 68 17.40 9.97 13.59
C ALA A 68 17.70 10.83 14.84
N ILE A 69 16.70 11.13 15.66
CA ILE A 69 16.91 11.56 17.05
C ILE A 69 17.41 10.31 17.78
N THR A 70 18.71 10.22 18.05
CA THR A 70 19.37 8.96 18.44
C THR A 70 19.24 8.69 19.94
N CYS A 71 18.89 7.45 20.30
CA CYS A 71 19.09 6.92 21.65
C CYS A 71 20.23 5.89 21.54
N THR A 72 21.31 6.05 22.29
CA THR A 72 22.38 5.04 22.39
C THR A 72 22.24 4.26 23.68
N PRO A 73 22.05 2.94 23.63
CA PRO A 73 22.38 2.04 24.73
C PRO A 73 23.60 1.17 24.38
N GLY A 74 24.56 1.05 25.30
CA GLY A 74 25.61 0.04 25.27
C GLY A 74 25.03 -1.37 25.43
N TRP A 75 25.75 -2.38 24.92
CA TRP A 75 25.34 -3.79 24.89
C TRP A 75 26.08 -4.60 25.97
N PRO A 76 25.48 -5.69 26.51
CA PRO A 76 25.95 -7.04 26.11
C PRO A 76 24.87 -8.16 25.98
N THR A 77 25.21 -9.06 25.04
CA THR A 77 24.96 -10.51 24.80
C THR A 77 23.69 -11.23 25.23
N GLY A 78 22.95 -11.72 24.20
CA GLY A 78 22.84 -13.20 23.94
C GLY A 78 21.55 -13.90 23.40
N SER A 79 21.12 -13.82 22.13
CA SER A 79 20.34 -14.81 21.30
C SER A 79 18.97 -14.41 20.66
N ASN A 80 19.01 -14.24 19.33
CA ASN A 80 18.01 -13.96 18.26
C ASN A 80 17.25 -15.26 17.85
N PRO A 81 16.40 -15.41 16.77
CA PRO A 81 15.66 -14.52 15.83
C PRO A 81 14.15 -14.96 15.60
N TYR A 82 13.48 -14.47 14.53
CA TYR A 82 12.30 -15.00 13.76
C TYR A 82 11.14 -13.99 13.58
N TRP A 83 10.56 -13.67 12.41
CA TRP A 83 10.82 -13.80 10.96
C TRP A 83 9.70 -12.97 10.27
N SER A 84 9.98 -12.04 9.35
CA SER A 84 9.87 -12.21 7.89
C SER A 84 8.88 -13.28 7.41
N GLN A 85 7.79 -12.87 6.78
CA GLN A 85 7.07 -13.71 5.81
C GLN A 85 7.40 -13.23 4.40
N SER A 86 8.50 -13.76 3.87
CA SER A 86 8.75 -13.97 2.45
C SER A 86 9.67 -15.20 2.37
N GLU A 87 9.30 -16.16 1.51
CA GLU A 87 9.84 -17.52 1.35
C GLU A 87 9.12 -18.60 2.16
N GLY A 88 8.00 -19.07 1.62
CA GLY A 88 7.63 -20.48 1.76
C GLY A 88 8.47 -21.27 0.77
N SER A 89 9.61 -21.80 1.22
CA SER A 89 10.36 -22.80 0.49
C SER A 89 9.60 -24.13 0.54
N THR A 90 9.34 -24.65 -0.65
CA THR A 90 9.38 -26.07 -0.95
C THR A 90 10.39 -26.80 -0.07
N LEU A 91 9.89 -27.65 0.83
CA LEU A 91 10.69 -28.76 1.36
C LEU A 91 10.83 -29.79 0.23
N LEU A 92 11.85 -29.56 -0.60
CA LEU A 92 12.55 -30.64 -1.28
C LEU A 92 13.19 -31.49 -0.18
N ASN A 93 12.62 -32.66 0.07
CA ASN A 93 13.30 -33.76 0.75
C ASN A 93 14.56 -34.11 -0.06
N THR A 94 15.69 -33.52 0.28
CA THR A 94 16.99 -34.13 -0.03
C THR A 94 17.18 -35.28 0.94
N ARG A 95 16.67 -36.46 0.56
CA ARG A 95 17.20 -37.71 1.10
C ARG A 95 18.63 -37.86 0.62
N TYR A 96 19.48 -38.16 1.59
CA TYR A 96 20.85 -38.61 1.42
C TYR A 96 20.78 -40.02 0.81
N ASP A 97 21.04 -40.17 -0.48
CA ASP A 97 21.23 -41.48 -1.11
C ASP A 97 22.73 -41.66 -1.39
N PRO A 98 23.41 -42.62 -0.73
CA PRO A 98 24.76 -43.00 -1.08
C PRO A 98 24.71 -43.99 -2.25
N ILE A 99 25.78 -43.98 -3.05
CA ILE A 99 26.22 -45.04 -3.97
C ILE A 99 25.82 -44.89 -5.45
N ASN A 100 26.80 -44.43 -6.22
CA ASN A 100 27.07 -44.83 -7.60
C ASN A 100 27.22 -46.36 -7.69
N VAL A 101 26.33 -47.03 -8.44
CA VAL A 101 26.71 -48.15 -9.32
C VAL A 101 25.69 -48.24 -10.46
N GLY A 102 26.16 -48.05 -11.69
CA GLY A 102 25.31 -48.03 -12.87
C GLY A 102 24.90 -49.42 -13.34
N TRP A 103 23.81 -49.50 -14.10
CA TRP A 103 23.56 -50.49 -15.15
C TRP A 103 22.54 -49.95 -16.17
N ARG A 104 22.74 -50.35 -17.42
CA ARG A 104 21.98 -49.98 -18.63
C ARG A 104 20.53 -50.48 -18.57
N GLY A 105 19.58 -49.73 -19.14
CA GLY A 105 18.23 -50.27 -19.38
C GLY A 105 17.20 -49.29 -19.98
N ARG A 106 16.96 -49.43 -21.28
CA ARG A 106 15.73 -49.17 -22.08
C ARG A 106 14.79 -48.00 -21.72
N LEU A 107 14.74 -47.02 -22.63
CA LEU A 107 13.63 -46.09 -22.84
C LEU A 107 12.30 -46.84 -23.00
N THR A 108 11.31 -46.49 -22.17
CA THR A 108 9.90 -46.82 -22.40
C THR A 108 9.08 -45.53 -22.43
N VAL A 109 8.50 -45.26 -23.60
CA VAL A 109 7.44 -44.27 -23.82
C VAL A 109 6.25 -44.71 -22.96
N LYS A 110 5.78 -43.86 -22.04
CA LYS A 110 4.52 -44.08 -21.31
C LYS A 110 3.50 -43.01 -21.68
N SER A 111 2.41 -43.50 -22.22
CA SER A 111 1.17 -42.82 -22.58
C SER A 111 0.50 -42.15 -21.38
N ASN A 112 -0.18 -41.03 -21.66
CA ASN A 112 -1.05 -40.31 -20.73
C ASN A 112 -2.31 -41.13 -20.45
N ILE A 113 -2.29 -41.95 -19.40
CA ILE A 113 -3.48 -42.58 -18.83
C ILE A 113 -3.57 -42.13 -17.36
N TYR A 114 -4.74 -41.60 -17.01
CA TYR A 114 -5.15 -41.08 -15.70
C TYR A 114 -4.59 -41.87 -14.51
N ASN A 115 -3.56 -41.35 -13.86
CA ASN A 115 -3.14 -41.83 -12.54
C ASN A 115 -3.81 -41.00 -11.44
N ARG A 116 -4.96 -41.50 -10.94
CA ARG A 116 -5.42 -41.16 -9.59
C ARG A 116 -4.39 -41.70 -8.60
N ARG A 117 -3.49 -40.85 -8.14
CA ARG A 117 -2.66 -41.16 -6.97
C ARG A 117 -3.53 -41.03 -5.72
N TYR A 118 -4.01 -42.16 -5.21
CA TYR A 118 -4.43 -42.24 -3.82
C TYR A 118 -3.15 -42.18 -2.96
N SER A 119 -2.83 -40.98 -2.47
CA SER A 119 -1.83 -40.79 -1.44
C SER A 119 -2.45 -41.19 -0.10
N THR A 120 -1.88 -42.22 0.51
CA THR A 120 -2.18 -42.67 1.86
C THR A 120 -1.86 -41.57 2.88
N GLY A 121 -2.91 -41.03 3.51
CA GLY A 121 -2.93 -40.60 4.92
C GLY A 121 -1.88 -39.61 5.40
N CYS A 122 -1.79 -38.42 4.81
CA CYS A 122 -1.32 -37.23 5.54
C CYS A 122 -2.53 -36.28 5.67
N THR A 123 -2.98 -36.00 6.89
CA THR A 123 -4.08 -35.05 7.12
C THR A 123 -3.62 -33.68 6.67
N LYS A 124 -4.06 -33.25 5.47
CA LYS A 124 -3.76 -31.91 4.96
C LYS A 124 -4.24 -30.88 5.98
N THR A 125 -3.34 -29.98 6.41
CA THR A 125 -3.71 -28.88 7.29
C THR A 125 -4.72 -27.97 6.61
N VAL A 126 -5.52 -27.23 7.39
CA VAL A 126 -6.46 -26.25 6.82
C VAL A 126 -5.77 -25.23 5.90
N THR A 127 -4.55 -24.82 6.23
CA THR A 127 -3.74 -23.93 5.39
C THR A 127 -3.40 -24.57 4.04
N ASP A 128 -3.08 -25.87 4.01
CA ASP A 128 -2.83 -26.59 2.76
C ASP A 128 -4.09 -26.73 1.91
N LYS A 129 -5.26 -26.91 2.54
CA LYS A 129 -6.56 -26.95 1.84
C LYS A 129 -6.86 -25.61 1.16
N ILE A 130 -6.61 -24.50 1.84
CA ILE A 130 -6.78 -23.13 1.30
C ILE A 130 -5.80 -22.89 0.15
N ASN A 131 -4.52 -23.26 0.32
CA ASN A 131 -3.51 -23.12 -0.72
C ASN A 131 -3.83 -23.96 -1.96
N ASP A 132 -4.27 -25.22 -1.78
CA ASP A 132 -4.74 -26.08 -2.88
C ASP A 132 -5.91 -25.42 -3.65
N LEU A 133 -6.83 -24.79 -2.92
CA LEU A 133 -7.95 -24.08 -3.50
C LEU A 133 -7.49 -22.84 -4.30
N SER A 134 -6.49 -22.10 -3.82
CA SER A 134 -5.89 -20.98 -4.55
C SER A 134 -5.18 -21.44 -5.82
N ILE A 135 -4.34 -22.47 -5.73
CA ILE A 135 -3.61 -23.02 -6.88
C ILE A 135 -4.60 -23.53 -7.94
N ARG A 136 -5.66 -24.23 -7.53
CA ARG A 136 -6.69 -24.72 -8.46
C ARG A 136 -7.45 -23.57 -9.13
N SER A 137 -7.79 -22.53 -8.37
CA SER A 137 -8.50 -21.35 -8.90
C SER A 137 -7.66 -20.64 -9.95
N GLN A 138 -6.35 -20.55 -9.72
CA GLN A 138 -5.39 -20.01 -10.69
C GLN A 138 -5.22 -20.90 -11.93
N ALA A 139 -5.15 -22.23 -11.75
CA ALA A 139 -4.99 -23.18 -12.84
C ALA A 139 -6.22 -23.26 -13.74
N ASN A 140 -7.43 -23.11 -13.18
CA ASN A 140 -8.69 -23.18 -13.92
C ASN A 140 -9.59 -21.96 -13.64
N PRO A 141 -9.34 -20.81 -14.29
CA PRO A 141 -10.10 -19.58 -14.08
C PRO A 141 -11.58 -19.68 -14.47
N SER A 142 -11.93 -20.46 -15.50
CA SER A 142 -13.30 -20.56 -16.02
C SER A 142 -14.16 -21.62 -15.35
N LEU A 143 -13.57 -22.60 -14.64
CA LEU A 143 -14.34 -23.70 -14.06
C LEU A 143 -15.05 -23.27 -12.77
N PRO A 144 -16.34 -23.60 -12.60
CA PRO A 144 -17.02 -23.37 -11.33
C PRO A 144 -16.44 -24.29 -10.24
N ILE A 145 -16.49 -23.79 -9.00
CA ILE A 145 -16.09 -24.53 -7.81
C ILE A 145 -17.36 -25.09 -7.18
N ASP A 146 -17.47 -26.42 -7.24
CA ASP A 146 -18.57 -27.25 -6.75
C ASP A 146 -18.21 -28.03 -5.47
N ARG A 147 -17.06 -27.72 -4.86
CA ARG A 147 -16.62 -28.35 -3.60
C ARG A 147 -17.52 -27.91 -2.43
N ASN A 148 -17.57 -28.74 -1.39
CA ASN A 148 -18.21 -28.43 -0.10
C ASN A 148 -17.42 -27.35 0.67
N LEU A 149 -17.45 -26.10 0.19
CA LEU A 149 -16.82 -24.94 0.83
C LEU A 149 -17.41 -24.68 2.20
N TYR A 150 -18.73 -24.88 2.35
CA TYR A 150 -19.40 -24.76 3.63
C TYR A 150 -18.82 -25.74 4.68
N LYS A 151 -18.57 -26.99 4.27
CA LYS A 151 -17.90 -28.00 5.13
C LYS A 151 -16.50 -27.57 5.56
N MET A 152 -15.79 -26.81 4.72
CA MET A 152 -14.47 -26.27 5.07
C MET A 152 -14.57 -25.17 6.14
N ILE A 153 -15.64 -24.36 6.14
CA ILE A 153 -15.90 -23.34 7.17
C ILE A 153 -16.30 -23.96 8.51
N CYS A 154 -16.96 -25.12 8.48
CA CYS A 154 -17.26 -25.91 9.67
C CYS A 154 -16.03 -26.61 10.28
N ASP A 155 -14.84 -26.47 9.70
CA ASP A 155 -13.59 -27.06 10.24
C ASP A 155 -13.13 -26.23 11.46
N PRO A 156 -12.99 -26.83 12.66
CA PRO A 156 -12.65 -26.09 13.88
C PRO A 156 -11.26 -25.44 13.79
N GLU A 157 -10.32 -26.05 13.06
CA GLU A 157 -9.00 -25.47 12.81
C GLU A 157 -9.10 -24.15 12.03
N LEU A 158 -10.03 -24.06 11.06
CA LEU A 158 -10.23 -22.83 10.29
C LEU A 158 -10.83 -21.71 11.14
N LEU A 159 -11.81 -22.03 11.98
CA LEU A 159 -12.40 -21.07 12.91
C LEU A 159 -11.39 -20.58 13.95
N TYR A 160 -10.52 -21.48 14.42
CA TYR A 160 -9.44 -21.12 15.34
C TYR A 160 -8.39 -20.21 14.67
N LEU A 161 -8.00 -20.50 13.43
CA LEU A 161 -7.11 -19.66 12.64
C LEU A 161 -7.74 -18.27 12.40
N ALA A 162 -9.03 -18.24 12.04
CA ALA A 162 -9.78 -17.00 11.88
C ALA A 162 -9.79 -16.17 13.17
N TYR A 163 -10.02 -16.79 14.33
CA TYR A 163 -9.92 -16.12 15.62
C TYR A 163 -8.55 -15.49 15.87
N ASN A 164 -7.46 -16.24 15.63
CA ASN A 164 -6.09 -15.75 15.82
C ASN A 164 -5.76 -14.54 14.92
N ASN A 165 -6.27 -14.51 13.69
CA ASN A 165 -6.10 -13.39 12.76
C ASN A 165 -6.78 -12.09 13.22
N ILE A 166 -7.82 -12.20 14.06
CA ILE A 166 -8.66 -11.09 14.50
C ILE A 166 -8.24 -10.60 15.88
N LYS A 167 -7.89 -11.52 16.80
CA LYS A 167 -7.62 -11.25 18.22
C LYS A 167 -6.57 -10.16 18.46
N SER A 168 -5.55 -10.07 17.62
CA SER A 168 -4.42 -9.14 17.79
C SER A 168 -4.66 -7.73 17.22
N LYS A 169 -5.79 -7.48 16.54
CA LYS A 169 -6.06 -6.19 15.90
C LYS A 169 -6.75 -5.23 16.88
N PRO A 170 -6.16 -4.06 17.21
CA PRO A 170 -6.69 -3.16 18.24
C PRO A 170 -8.09 -2.61 17.93
N GLY A 171 -8.44 -2.47 16.64
CA GLY A 171 -9.79 -2.06 16.22
C GLY A 171 -10.88 -3.08 16.53
N ASN A 172 -10.52 -4.36 16.69
CA ASN A 172 -11.48 -5.44 16.92
C ASN A 172 -11.86 -5.62 18.39
N MET A 173 -11.11 -5.01 19.31
CA MET A 173 -11.37 -5.02 20.76
C MET A 173 -12.50 -4.08 21.20
N THR A 174 -13.10 -3.33 20.27
CA THR A 174 -14.24 -2.44 20.56
C THR A 174 -15.51 -3.27 20.79
N PRO A 175 -16.19 -3.10 21.95
CA PRO A 175 -17.41 -3.85 22.24
C PRO A 175 -18.54 -3.46 21.29
N GLY A 176 -19.31 -4.45 20.86
CA GLY A 176 -20.44 -4.28 19.94
C GLY A 176 -21.71 -3.82 20.66
N ILE A 177 -22.85 -4.42 20.28
CA ILE A 177 -24.11 -4.29 21.03
C ILE A 177 -24.00 -5.03 22.36
N VAL A 178 -23.41 -6.23 22.32
CA VAL A 178 -23.10 -7.03 23.51
C VAL A 178 -21.73 -6.59 24.04
N PRO A 179 -21.54 -6.42 25.36
CA PRO A 179 -20.26 -6.03 25.96
C PRO A 179 -19.20 -7.15 25.93
N THR A 180 -19.36 -8.16 25.07
CA THR A 180 -18.36 -9.20 24.85
C THR A 180 -17.34 -8.71 23.82
N THR A 181 -16.06 -8.80 24.18
CA THR A 181 -14.93 -8.56 23.26
C THR A 181 -14.42 -9.89 22.71
N LEU A 182 -13.42 -9.83 21.83
CA LEU A 182 -12.74 -11.04 21.32
C LEU A 182 -11.75 -11.63 22.33
N ASP A 183 -11.50 -10.95 23.45
CA ASP A 183 -10.60 -11.48 24.48
C ASP A 183 -11.34 -12.51 25.32
N GLY A 184 -10.72 -13.68 25.49
CA GLY A 184 -11.27 -14.74 26.36
C GLY A 184 -12.28 -15.67 25.71
N ILE A 185 -12.47 -15.61 24.38
CA ILE A 185 -13.24 -16.64 23.66
C ILE A 185 -12.57 -18.00 23.90
N SER A 186 -13.31 -18.90 24.54
CA SER A 186 -12.83 -20.26 24.84
C SER A 186 -12.96 -21.16 23.62
N LEU A 187 -12.22 -22.28 23.63
CA LEU A 187 -12.38 -23.32 22.61
C LEU A 187 -13.80 -23.87 22.57
N GLU A 188 -14.50 -23.90 23.71
CA GLU A 188 -15.90 -24.32 23.81
C GLU A 188 -16.84 -23.38 23.04
N GLU A 189 -16.60 -22.07 23.07
CA GLU A 189 -17.40 -21.13 22.27
C GLU A 189 -17.21 -21.36 20.77
N ILE A 190 -15.97 -21.66 20.34
CA ILE A 190 -15.68 -22.01 18.94
C ILE A 190 -16.40 -23.30 18.54
N MET A 191 -16.44 -24.31 19.42
CA MET A 191 -17.20 -25.55 19.20
C MET A 191 -18.71 -25.29 19.10
N LYS A 192 -19.29 -24.43 19.95
CA LYS A 192 -20.70 -24.02 19.84
C LYS A 192 -21.01 -23.32 18.52
N ILE A 193 -20.09 -22.48 18.04
CA ILE A 193 -20.21 -21.86 16.72
C ILE A 193 -20.20 -22.94 15.62
N GLN A 194 -19.28 -23.90 15.73
CA GLN A 194 -19.18 -25.01 14.79
C GLN A 194 -20.47 -25.84 14.72
N GLU A 195 -21.02 -26.24 15.87
CA GLU A 195 -22.29 -26.99 15.94
C GLU A 195 -23.42 -26.21 15.26
N SER A 196 -23.56 -24.93 15.58
CA SER A 196 -24.58 -24.09 14.93
C SER A 196 -24.39 -23.90 13.42
N LEU A 197 -23.15 -24.00 12.93
CA LEU A 197 -22.86 -23.98 11.49
C LEU A 197 -23.21 -25.33 10.86
N LYS A 198 -22.88 -26.46 11.50
CA LYS A 198 -23.23 -27.80 11.01
C LYS A 198 -24.73 -27.99 10.88
N ASP A 199 -25.50 -27.48 11.84
CA ASP A 199 -26.97 -27.59 11.86
C ASP A 199 -27.67 -26.50 11.03
N GLU A 200 -26.90 -25.67 10.30
CA GLU A 200 -27.38 -24.50 9.51
C GLU A 200 -28.19 -23.45 10.29
N SER A 201 -28.29 -23.59 11.62
CA SER A 201 -29.06 -22.72 12.52
C SER A 201 -28.37 -21.37 12.79
N PHE A 202 -27.09 -21.24 12.43
CA PHE A 202 -26.34 -20.00 12.57
C PHE A 202 -27.02 -18.83 11.83
N GLN A 203 -27.21 -17.73 12.55
CA GLN A 203 -27.71 -16.45 12.03
C GLN A 203 -26.81 -15.32 12.50
N PHE A 204 -26.51 -14.40 11.59
CA PHE A 204 -25.77 -13.19 11.92
C PHE A 204 -26.66 -12.25 12.72
N LYS A 205 -26.10 -11.68 13.79
CA LYS A 205 -26.77 -10.69 14.63
C LYS A 205 -26.52 -9.29 14.05
N PRO A 206 -27.42 -8.33 14.27
CA PRO A 206 -27.24 -6.97 13.79
C PRO A 206 -25.98 -6.34 14.41
N GLY A 207 -25.23 -5.60 13.60
CA GLY A 207 -24.04 -4.88 14.06
C GLY A 207 -24.38 -3.54 14.71
N ARG A 208 -23.51 -3.01 15.57
CA ARG A 208 -23.67 -1.67 16.15
C ARG A 208 -23.13 -0.60 15.20
N ARG A 209 -23.95 0.37 14.79
CA ARG A 209 -23.47 1.50 13.99
C ARG A 209 -22.88 2.59 14.87
N ILE A 210 -21.69 3.06 14.54
CA ILE A 210 -20.98 4.15 15.22
C ILE A 210 -20.58 5.19 14.18
N GLN A 211 -20.92 6.45 14.45
CA GLN A 211 -20.42 7.57 13.65
C GLN A 211 -18.97 7.85 14.03
N ILE A 212 -18.07 7.71 13.06
CA ILE A 212 -16.68 8.11 13.21
C ILE A 212 -16.59 9.60 12.86
N PRO A 213 -15.94 10.43 13.69
CA PRO A 213 -15.69 11.84 13.38
C PRO A 213 -14.65 11.96 12.26
N LYS A 214 -15.02 11.64 11.02
CA LYS A 214 -14.22 11.92 9.82
C LYS A 214 -14.48 13.35 9.37
N PRO A 215 -13.52 14.04 8.74
CA PRO A 215 -13.76 15.36 8.14
C PRO A 215 -14.86 15.40 7.07
N LYS A 216 -15.32 14.24 6.57
CA LYS A 216 -16.47 14.10 5.66
C LYS A 216 -17.61 13.25 6.22
N GLY A 217 -17.60 12.97 7.54
CA GLY A 217 -18.47 11.97 8.15
C GLY A 217 -18.14 10.55 7.69
N GLY A 218 -18.52 9.55 8.47
CA GLY A 218 -18.40 8.15 8.06
C GLY A 218 -18.93 7.23 9.15
N THR A 219 -19.77 6.29 8.75
CA THR A 219 -20.37 5.31 9.68
C THR A 219 -19.58 4.00 9.65
N LEU A 220 -19.41 3.38 10.80
CA LEU A 220 -18.81 2.05 10.91
C LEU A 220 -19.78 1.14 11.65
N THR A 221 -20.01 -0.06 11.12
CA THR A 221 -20.81 -1.10 11.75
C THR A 221 -19.88 -2.12 12.40
N ILE A 222 -20.02 -2.29 13.71
CA ILE A 222 -19.23 -3.25 14.51
C ILE A 222 -20.06 -4.51 14.72
N ALA A 223 -19.63 -5.61 14.11
CA ALA A 223 -20.23 -6.91 14.31
C ALA A 223 -19.83 -7.55 15.66
N PRO A 224 -20.67 -8.43 16.23
CA PRO A 224 -20.32 -9.22 17.42
C PRO A 224 -19.09 -10.13 17.20
N PRO A 225 -18.37 -10.52 18.27
CA PRO A 225 -17.18 -11.37 18.17
C PRO A 225 -17.40 -12.70 17.42
N ARG A 226 -18.49 -13.42 17.74
CA ARG A 226 -18.90 -14.68 17.07
C ARG A 226 -19.00 -14.51 15.56
N ASP A 227 -19.66 -13.44 15.14
CA ASP A 227 -19.93 -13.14 13.74
C ASP A 227 -18.64 -12.73 13.01
N LYS A 228 -17.74 -12.00 13.69
CA LYS A 228 -16.41 -11.66 13.15
C LYS A 228 -15.58 -12.90 12.83
N ILE A 229 -15.59 -13.93 13.70
CA ILE A 229 -14.85 -15.18 13.47
C ILE A 229 -15.35 -15.86 12.19
N VAL A 230 -16.67 -16.00 12.04
CA VAL A 230 -17.27 -16.61 10.84
C VAL A 230 -16.99 -15.76 9.59
N GLN A 231 -17.12 -14.43 9.67
CA GLN A 231 -16.80 -13.52 8.56
C GLN A 231 -15.34 -13.63 8.11
N GLU A 232 -14.39 -13.78 9.04
CA GLU A 232 -12.98 -13.96 8.73
C GLU A 232 -12.72 -15.31 8.07
N ALA A 233 -13.33 -16.40 8.56
CA ALA A 233 -13.25 -17.70 7.91
C ALA A 233 -13.78 -17.62 6.47
N MET A 234 -14.94 -16.98 6.27
CA MET A 234 -15.51 -16.74 4.93
C MET A 234 -14.56 -15.90 4.05
N ARG A 235 -13.95 -14.86 4.61
CA ARG A 235 -12.98 -14.00 3.90
C ARG A 235 -11.78 -14.82 3.41
N MET A 236 -11.19 -15.65 4.25
CA MET A 236 -10.05 -16.49 3.86
C MET A 236 -10.38 -17.43 2.69
N VAL A 237 -11.58 -18.01 2.69
CA VAL A 237 -12.05 -18.86 1.58
C VAL A 237 -12.26 -18.03 0.31
N LEU A 238 -12.92 -16.88 0.40
CA LEU A 238 -13.18 -16.01 -0.76
C LEU A 238 -11.88 -15.43 -1.34
N GLU A 239 -10.94 -15.02 -0.51
CA GLU A 239 -9.62 -14.54 -0.95
C GLU A 239 -8.89 -15.62 -1.73
N ALA A 240 -8.88 -16.86 -1.25
CA ALA A 240 -8.24 -17.96 -1.97
C ALA A 240 -8.92 -18.30 -3.31
N ILE A 241 -10.23 -18.05 -3.46
CA ILE A 241 -10.95 -18.27 -4.72
C ILE A 241 -10.71 -17.13 -5.72
N TYR A 242 -10.91 -15.89 -5.28
CA TYR A 242 -11.03 -14.73 -6.16
C TYR A 242 -9.76 -13.90 -6.31
N ASP A 243 -8.89 -13.84 -5.28
CA ASP A 243 -7.69 -12.99 -5.35
C ASP A 243 -6.76 -13.34 -6.52
N PRO A 244 -6.56 -14.63 -6.91
CA PRO A 244 -5.79 -14.98 -8.10
C PRO A 244 -6.45 -14.58 -9.44
N LEU A 245 -7.76 -14.33 -9.44
CA LEU A 245 -8.55 -14.05 -10.65
C LEU A 245 -8.68 -12.56 -10.95
N PHE A 246 -8.60 -11.71 -9.92
CA PHE A 246 -8.75 -10.27 -10.09
C PHE A 246 -7.70 -9.68 -11.04
N SER A 247 -8.12 -8.67 -11.80
CA SER A 247 -7.24 -7.91 -12.69
C SER A 247 -5.98 -7.43 -11.97
N ASN A 248 -4.84 -7.51 -12.65
CA ASN A 248 -3.57 -6.99 -12.15
C ASN A 248 -3.60 -5.47 -11.89
N ASN A 249 -4.56 -4.76 -12.51
CA ASN A 249 -4.73 -3.31 -12.35
C ASN A 249 -5.50 -2.94 -11.07
N SER A 250 -6.08 -3.91 -10.36
CA SER A 250 -6.76 -3.73 -9.09
C SER A 250 -5.82 -4.01 -7.91
N HIS A 251 -5.67 -3.04 -7.01
CA HIS A 251 -4.74 -3.15 -5.86
C HIS A 251 -5.41 -2.98 -4.50
N GLY A 252 -6.64 -2.49 -4.43
CA GLY A 252 -7.31 -2.22 -3.15
C GLY A 252 -7.71 -3.51 -2.44
N PHE A 253 -7.51 -3.58 -1.12
CA PHE A 253 -7.94 -4.71 -0.27
C PHE A 253 -7.48 -6.11 -0.72
N ARG A 254 -6.37 -6.21 -1.44
CA ARG A 254 -5.77 -7.48 -1.88
C ARG A 254 -4.52 -7.81 -1.07
N THR A 255 -4.26 -9.10 -0.90
CA THR A 255 -3.07 -9.59 -0.21
C THR A 255 -1.84 -9.20 -1.02
N ASN A 256 -0.75 -8.77 -0.37
CA ASN A 256 0.49 -8.29 -1.02
C ASN A 256 0.36 -7.03 -1.91
N HIS A 257 -0.81 -6.37 -1.93
CA HIS A 257 -1.00 -5.11 -2.64
C HIS A 257 -1.16 -3.94 -1.65
N SER A 258 -0.63 -2.77 -2.02
CA SER A 258 -0.67 -1.56 -1.19
C SER A 258 -0.79 -0.32 -2.07
N CYS A 259 -0.98 0.85 -1.47
CA CYS A 259 -0.93 2.11 -2.24
C CYS A 259 0.39 2.23 -3.03
N HIS A 260 1.49 1.69 -2.51
CA HIS A 260 2.78 1.70 -3.17
C HIS A 260 2.82 0.82 -4.41
N SER A 261 2.10 -0.32 -4.44
CA SER A 261 2.04 -1.17 -5.64
C SER A 261 1.26 -0.48 -6.76
N ALA A 262 0.13 0.17 -6.45
CA ALA A 262 -0.62 1.00 -7.39
C ALA A 262 0.25 2.13 -7.97
N TRP A 263 0.95 2.89 -7.12
CA TRP A 263 1.83 3.96 -7.58
C TRP A 263 3.04 3.47 -8.37
N LYS A 264 3.57 2.29 -8.04
CA LYS A 264 4.63 1.65 -8.82
C LYS A 264 4.12 1.36 -10.24
N GLN A 265 2.92 0.80 -10.38
CA GLN A 265 2.30 0.57 -11.68
C GLN A 265 2.13 1.88 -12.45
N ILE A 266 1.48 2.89 -11.85
CA ILE A 266 1.27 4.22 -12.45
C ILE A 266 2.59 4.81 -12.96
N TYR A 267 3.65 4.76 -12.16
CA TYR A 267 4.96 5.29 -12.54
C TYR A 267 5.54 4.65 -13.81
N PHE A 268 5.28 3.35 -14.03
CA PHE A 268 5.79 2.64 -15.19
C PHE A 268 4.88 2.76 -16.41
N THR A 269 3.56 2.75 -16.23
CA THR A 269 2.58 2.71 -17.32
C THR A 269 2.15 4.12 -17.78
N PHE A 270 1.93 5.08 -16.88
CA PHE A 270 1.41 6.42 -17.20
C PHE A 270 2.47 7.39 -17.73
N LYS A 271 3.60 6.90 -18.27
CA LYS A 271 4.69 7.79 -18.74
C LYS A 271 4.28 8.69 -19.90
N ALA A 272 3.38 8.20 -20.76
CA ALA A 272 3.00 8.85 -22.01
C ALA A 272 1.57 9.42 -22.02
N THR A 273 0.90 9.52 -20.87
CA THR A 273 -0.52 9.88 -20.77
C THR A 273 -0.77 11.39 -20.86
N SER A 274 -1.48 11.88 -21.85
CA SER A 274 -1.79 13.31 -21.95
C SER A 274 -2.86 13.72 -20.95
N TRP A 275 -3.94 12.94 -20.88
CA TRP A 275 -5.13 13.20 -20.07
C TRP A 275 -5.27 12.13 -19.00
N VAL A 276 -5.85 12.51 -17.87
CA VAL A 276 -6.24 11.57 -16.81
C VAL A 276 -7.68 11.82 -16.42
N ILE A 277 -8.42 10.74 -16.30
CA ILE A 277 -9.76 10.72 -15.73
C ILE A 277 -9.60 10.22 -14.30
N GLU A 278 -9.93 11.07 -13.34
CA GLU A 278 -10.09 10.67 -11.94
C GLU A 278 -11.54 10.19 -11.75
N GLY A 279 -11.71 9.01 -11.17
CA GLY A 279 -13.01 8.42 -10.91
C GLY A 279 -13.16 8.01 -9.45
N ASP A 280 -14.32 8.33 -8.88
CA ASP A 280 -14.73 7.87 -7.56
C ASP A 280 -16.19 7.40 -7.62
N ILE A 281 -16.46 6.30 -6.93
CA ILE A 281 -17.79 5.68 -6.88
C ILE A 281 -18.52 6.17 -5.64
N LYS A 282 -19.68 6.79 -5.82
CA LYS A 282 -20.44 7.39 -4.72
C LYS A 282 -20.95 6.31 -3.78
N LYS A 283 -20.51 6.34 -2.51
CA LYS A 283 -20.92 5.39 -1.45
C LYS A 283 -20.86 3.92 -1.91
N CYS A 284 -19.76 3.52 -2.54
CA CYS A 284 -19.60 2.21 -3.18
C CYS A 284 -20.05 1.03 -2.32
N PHE A 285 -19.80 1.05 -1.00
CA PHE A 285 -20.20 -0.04 -0.11
C PHE A 285 -21.71 -0.03 0.19
N ASP A 286 -22.35 1.14 0.29
CA ASP A 286 -23.76 1.26 0.66
C ASP A 286 -24.70 1.03 -0.54
N SER A 287 -24.20 1.12 -1.78
CA SER A 287 -25.00 1.04 -3.01
C SER A 287 -24.99 -0.33 -3.71
N ILE A 288 -24.29 -1.32 -3.18
CA ILE A 288 -24.17 -2.65 -3.82
C ILE A 288 -25.50 -3.40 -3.72
N ASP A 289 -26.11 -3.74 -4.86
CA ASP A 289 -27.27 -4.62 -4.91
C ASP A 289 -26.86 -6.07 -4.54
N HIS A 290 -27.53 -6.61 -3.51
CA HIS A 290 -27.29 -7.96 -3.02
C HIS A 290 -27.62 -9.02 -4.07
N GLN A 291 -28.67 -8.83 -4.88
CA GLN A 291 -29.09 -9.83 -5.87
C GLN A 291 -28.04 -9.96 -6.97
N LYS A 292 -27.62 -8.83 -7.54
CA LYS A 292 -26.53 -8.78 -8.53
C LYS A 292 -25.25 -9.35 -7.96
N LEU A 293 -24.85 -8.97 -6.74
CA LEU A 293 -23.64 -9.52 -6.10
C LEU A 293 -23.70 -11.05 -5.96
N ILE A 294 -24.84 -11.60 -5.51
CA ILE A 294 -25.01 -13.05 -5.41
C ILE A 294 -24.95 -13.71 -6.77
N SER A 295 -25.60 -13.16 -7.80
CA SER A 295 -25.55 -13.74 -9.15
C SER A 295 -24.10 -13.84 -9.66
N VAL A 296 -23.26 -12.85 -9.35
CA VAL A 296 -21.83 -12.86 -9.71
C VAL A 296 -21.10 -13.96 -8.95
N ILE A 297 -21.35 -14.09 -7.66
CA ILE A 297 -20.72 -15.12 -6.84
C ILE A 297 -21.13 -16.52 -7.31
N GLU A 298 -22.40 -16.71 -7.67
CA GLU A 298 -22.96 -17.98 -8.17
C GLU A 298 -22.42 -18.39 -9.54
N THR A 299 -21.85 -17.46 -10.32
CA THR A 299 -21.17 -17.84 -11.58
C THR A 299 -19.98 -18.75 -11.31
N LYS A 300 -19.24 -18.48 -10.23
CA LYS A 300 -18.00 -19.20 -9.88
C LYS A 300 -18.20 -20.22 -8.76
N ILE A 301 -19.03 -19.93 -7.77
CA ILE A 301 -19.26 -20.79 -6.60
C ILE A 301 -20.64 -21.43 -6.70
N LYS A 302 -20.69 -22.76 -6.78
CA LYS A 302 -21.96 -23.52 -6.88
C LYS A 302 -22.45 -24.09 -5.55
N ASP A 303 -21.67 -23.92 -4.47
CA ASP A 303 -22.06 -24.32 -3.12
C ASP A 303 -23.17 -23.41 -2.56
N LYS A 304 -24.41 -23.89 -2.64
CA LYS A 304 -25.61 -23.16 -2.19
C LYS A 304 -25.60 -22.86 -0.69
N GLN A 305 -25.04 -23.73 0.15
CA GLN A 305 -24.99 -23.52 1.60
C GLN A 305 -24.06 -22.35 1.93
N PHE A 306 -22.91 -22.29 1.26
CA PHE A 306 -21.98 -21.20 1.42
C PHE A 306 -22.54 -19.87 0.89
N VAL A 307 -23.18 -19.86 -0.28
CA VAL A 307 -23.85 -18.67 -0.82
C VAL A 307 -24.97 -18.19 0.11
N LYS A 308 -25.77 -19.10 0.68
CA LYS A 308 -26.79 -18.79 1.70
C LYS A 308 -26.18 -18.15 2.95
N LEU A 309 -25.00 -18.58 3.38
CA LEU A 309 -24.28 -17.96 4.50
C LEU A 309 -23.84 -16.53 4.17
N ILE A 310 -23.34 -16.28 2.95
CA ILE A 310 -23.02 -14.92 2.46
C ILE A 310 -24.28 -14.05 2.46
N TRP A 311 -25.39 -14.57 1.94
CA TRP A 311 -26.67 -13.87 1.94
C TRP A 311 -27.15 -13.50 3.35
N LYS A 312 -27.07 -14.43 4.32
CA LYS A 312 -27.37 -14.15 5.73
C LYS A 312 -26.47 -13.03 6.28
N SER A 313 -25.20 -12.98 5.88
CA SER A 313 -24.25 -11.95 6.31
C SER A 313 -24.58 -10.56 5.76
N LEU A 314 -25.00 -10.47 4.50
CA LEU A 314 -25.38 -9.22 3.84
C LEU A 314 -26.67 -8.62 4.43
N ARG A 315 -27.64 -9.47 4.74
CA ARG A 315 -28.92 -9.08 5.34
C ARG A 315 -28.84 -8.85 6.84
N ALA A 316 -27.71 -9.13 7.47
CA ALA A 316 -27.47 -8.79 8.86
C ALA A 316 -27.56 -7.26 8.98
N GLY A 317 -28.68 -6.79 9.55
CA GLY A 317 -28.97 -5.37 9.70
C GLY A 317 -27.98 -4.67 10.64
N TYR A 318 -28.29 -3.41 10.96
CA TYR A 318 -27.55 -2.68 11.97
C TYR A 318 -28.50 -2.06 13.00
N PHE A 319 -27.93 -1.79 14.16
CA PHE A 319 -28.58 -1.12 15.27
C PHE A 319 -28.04 0.31 15.35
N GLU A 320 -28.93 1.28 15.19
CA GLU A 320 -28.65 2.71 15.25
C GLU A 320 -29.74 3.42 16.09
N PHE A 321 -29.34 4.21 17.08
CA PHE A 321 -30.25 4.97 17.96
C PHE A 321 -31.49 4.22 18.50
N ARG A 322 -31.32 2.95 18.90
CA ARG A 322 -32.37 2.06 19.43
C ARG A 322 -33.38 1.53 18.40
N VAL A 323 -33.14 1.75 17.11
CA VAL A 323 -33.92 1.17 16.02
C VAL A 323 -33.11 0.06 15.34
N LEU A 324 -33.78 -1.07 15.07
CA LEU A 324 -33.23 -2.15 14.25
C LEU A 324 -33.59 -1.87 12.79
N GLU A 325 -32.58 -1.62 11.96
CA GLU A 325 -32.77 -1.46 10.52
C GLU A 325 -32.19 -2.66 9.77
N ASN A 326 -32.95 -3.18 8.82
CA ASN A 326 -32.50 -4.26 7.94
C ASN A 326 -31.76 -3.67 6.75
N ASN A 327 -30.62 -4.26 6.39
CA ASN A 327 -29.88 -3.88 5.18
C ASN A 327 -30.60 -4.44 3.96
N LEU A 328 -31.27 -3.57 3.20
CA LEU A 328 -31.87 -3.90 1.90
C LEU A 328 -30.85 -3.79 0.75
N ILE A 329 -29.87 -2.89 0.88
CA ILE A 329 -28.85 -2.59 -0.12
C ILE A 329 -27.53 -2.32 0.61
N GLY A 330 -26.41 -2.70 0.00
CA GLY A 330 -25.07 -2.39 0.47
C GLY A 330 -24.49 -3.39 1.46
N THR A 331 -23.18 -3.32 1.63
CA THR A 331 -22.41 -4.14 2.56
C THR A 331 -22.02 -3.29 3.77
N PRO A 332 -22.21 -3.76 5.02
CA PRO A 332 -21.97 -2.95 6.20
C PRO A 332 -20.50 -2.54 6.29
N GLN A 333 -20.24 -1.23 6.22
CA GLN A 333 -18.91 -0.64 6.31
C GLN A 333 -18.28 -0.97 7.66
N GLY A 334 -17.20 -1.75 7.69
CA GLY A 334 -16.54 -2.22 8.92
C GLY A 334 -16.66 -3.71 9.20
N SER A 335 -17.48 -4.43 8.42
CA SER A 335 -17.42 -5.89 8.40
C SER A 335 -16.16 -6.39 7.70
N ILE A 336 -15.70 -7.57 8.11
CA ILE A 336 -14.43 -8.15 7.66
C ILE A 336 -14.51 -8.61 6.20
N ILE A 337 -15.70 -9.06 5.77
CA ILE A 337 -15.93 -9.63 4.44
C ILE A 337 -16.28 -8.59 3.36
N SER A 338 -16.74 -7.38 3.75
CA SER A 338 -17.13 -6.34 2.79
C SER A 338 -16.06 -5.98 1.76
N PRO A 339 -14.77 -5.83 2.12
CA PRO A 339 -13.74 -5.46 1.16
C PRO A 339 -13.57 -6.46 0.01
N ILE A 340 -13.63 -7.76 0.30
CA ILE A 340 -13.51 -8.79 -0.75
C ILE A 340 -14.78 -8.83 -1.62
N LEU A 341 -15.98 -8.70 -1.02
CA LEU A 341 -17.24 -8.64 -1.76
C LEU A 341 -17.31 -7.44 -2.70
N ALA A 342 -16.89 -6.26 -2.24
CA ALA A 342 -16.82 -5.07 -3.08
C ALA A 342 -15.84 -5.26 -4.25
N ASN A 343 -14.71 -5.92 -4.03
CA ASN A 343 -13.78 -6.23 -5.11
C ASN A 343 -14.33 -7.23 -6.12
N ILE A 344 -15.07 -8.26 -5.68
CA ILE A 344 -15.76 -9.20 -6.57
C ILE A 344 -16.76 -8.47 -7.45
N TYR A 345 -17.51 -7.53 -6.87
CA TYR A 345 -18.46 -6.72 -7.62
C TYR A 345 -17.77 -5.80 -8.64
N LEU A 346 -16.72 -5.09 -8.21
CA LEU A 346 -15.98 -4.14 -9.05
C LEU A 346 -15.06 -4.80 -10.08
N ASP A 347 -14.80 -6.10 -9.99
CA ASP A 347 -14.08 -6.84 -11.04
C ASP A 347 -14.81 -6.78 -12.38
N GLN A 348 -16.14 -6.65 -12.38
CA GLN A 348 -16.93 -6.42 -13.61
C GLN A 348 -16.50 -5.14 -14.33
N LEU A 349 -16.31 -4.05 -13.58
CA LEU A 349 -15.81 -2.80 -14.12
C LEU A 349 -14.37 -2.94 -14.62
N ASP A 350 -13.53 -3.69 -13.91
CA ASP A 350 -12.15 -3.94 -14.36
C ASP A 350 -12.12 -4.63 -15.73
N ARG A 351 -12.96 -5.67 -15.92
CA ARG A 351 -13.09 -6.38 -17.21
C ARG A 351 -13.62 -5.48 -18.32
N PHE A 352 -14.64 -4.68 -18.03
CA PHE A 352 -15.18 -3.72 -19.00
C PHE A 352 -14.12 -2.72 -19.45
N VAL A 353 -13.31 -2.18 -18.54
CA VAL A 353 -12.23 -1.25 -18.89
C VAL A 353 -11.11 -1.95 -19.68
N GLU A 354 -10.85 -3.23 -19.44
CA GLU A 354 -9.93 -4.03 -20.25
C GLU A 354 -10.44 -4.23 -21.69
N GLU A 355 -11.74 -4.48 -21.88
CA GLU A 355 -12.37 -4.54 -23.20
C GLU A 355 -12.31 -3.18 -23.92
N LEU A 356 -12.63 -2.08 -23.22
CA LEU A 356 -12.49 -0.73 -23.74
C LEU A 356 -11.05 -0.43 -24.17
N ARG A 357 -10.07 -0.89 -23.40
CA ARG A 357 -8.66 -0.72 -23.72
C ARG A 357 -8.29 -1.43 -25.03
N ILE A 358 -8.74 -2.67 -25.23
CA ILE A 358 -8.45 -3.42 -26.44
C ILE A 358 -9.00 -2.69 -27.68
N ASN A 359 -10.20 -2.11 -27.58
CA ASN A 359 -10.84 -1.38 -28.67
C ASN A 359 -10.19 0.01 -28.91
N PHE A 360 -9.69 0.65 -27.86
CA PHE A 360 -9.10 1.99 -27.93
C PHE A 360 -7.62 2.01 -28.36
N ASP A 361 -6.83 0.99 -27.97
CA ASP A 361 -5.40 0.94 -28.21
C ASP A 361 -5.09 0.82 -29.72
N LYS A 362 -4.45 1.84 -30.31
CA LYS A 362 -4.14 1.90 -31.76
C LYS A 362 -2.65 2.15 -32.04
N GLY A 363 -2.13 1.58 -33.13
CA GLY A 363 -0.75 1.79 -33.60
C GLY A 363 0.33 1.06 -32.79
N ARG A 364 1.52 0.84 -33.37
CA ARG A 364 2.63 0.11 -32.73
C ARG A 364 3.71 1.00 -32.11
N LYS A 365 4.02 2.13 -32.75
CA LYS A 365 5.05 3.08 -32.32
C LYS A 365 4.53 4.51 -32.47
N HIS A 366 4.96 5.38 -31.57
CA HIS A 366 4.64 6.80 -31.65
C HIS A 366 5.47 7.48 -32.75
N ARG A 367 4.87 8.43 -33.46
CA ARG A 367 5.57 9.23 -34.47
C ARG A 367 6.41 10.32 -33.80
N VAL A 368 7.60 10.58 -34.37
CA VAL A 368 8.40 11.77 -34.03
C VAL A 368 7.74 12.99 -34.64
N SER A 369 7.68 14.09 -33.90
CA SER A 369 7.07 15.33 -34.38
C SER A 369 7.68 15.81 -35.70
N PRO A 370 6.87 16.07 -36.76
CA PRO A 370 7.37 16.57 -38.04
C PRO A 370 8.08 17.93 -37.93
N SER A 371 7.63 18.80 -37.02
CA SER A 371 8.28 20.09 -36.79
C SER A 371 9.68 19.90 -36.19
N TYR A 372 9.81 18.96 -35.26
CA TYR A 372 11.10 18.60 -34.66
C TYR A 372 12.07 18.02 -35.69
N THR A 373 11.63 17.09 -36.54
CA THR A 373 12.48 16.51 -37.58
C THR A 373 12.92 17.56 -38.60
N LYS A 374 12.02 18.47 -38.99
CA LYS A 374 12.33 19.61 -39.87
C LYS A 374 13.38 20.54 -39.27
N ILE A 375 13.22 20.98 -38.02
CA ILE A 375 14.19 21.86 -37.34
C ILE A 375 15.54 21.15 -37.17
N ARG A 376 15.52 19.86 -36.81
CA ARG A 376 16.74 19.05 -36.69
C ARG A 376 17.48 18.94 -38.03
N TYR A 377 16.75 18.78 -39.12
CA TYR A 377 17.31 18.75 -40.47
C TYR A 377 17.93 20.10 -40.86
N LEU A 378 17.19 21.20 -40.66
CA LEU A 378 17.69 22.56 -40.92
C LEU A 378 18.94 22.89 -40.10
N LYS A 379 18.99 22.47 -38.84
CA LYS A 379 20.18 22.64 -37.99
C LYS A 379 21.38 21.89 -38.56
N ARG A 380 21.19 20.65 -39.02
CA ARG A 380 22.27 19.86 -39.64
C ARG A 380 22.77 20.49 -40.93
N LEU A 381 21.88 21.08 -41.74
CA LEU A 381 22.29 21.82 -42.94
C LEU A 381 23.12 23.05 -42.58
N ALA A 382 22.65 23.87 -41.63
CA ALA A 382 23.38 25.05 -41.17
C ALA A 382 24.75 24.72 -40.55
N GLU A 383 24.89 23.56 -39.88
CA GLU A 383 26.17 23.08 -39.36
C GLU A 383 27.17 22.65 -40.45
N LYS A 384 26.68 22.27 -41.63
CA LYS A 384 27.50 21.85 -42.79
C LYS A 384 27.79 22.98 -43.77
N ALA A 385 27.05 24.09 -43.72
CA ALA A 385 27.24 25.23 -44.61
C ALA A 385 28.56 25.95 -44.33
N VAL A 386 29.23 26.40 -45.38
CA VAL A 386 30.43 27.25 -45.33
C VAL A 386 30.10 28.53 -46.09
N PRO A 387 30.21 29.73 -45.48
CA PRO A 387 30.66 30.00 -44.11
C PRO A 387 29.67 29.57 -43.03
N ARG A 388 30.20 29.22 -41.86
CA ARG A 388 29.41 28.70 -40.73
C ARG A 388 28.72 29.83 -39.97
N ASP A 389 27.41 29.93 -40.14
CA ASP A 389 26.63 30.99 -39.50
C ASP A 389 26.18 30.59 -38.08
N VAL A 390 26.98 30.98 -37.08
CA VAL A 390 26.82 30.54 -35.68
C VAL A 390 25.52 31.03 -35.05
N ALA A 391 25.04 32.21 -35.44
CA ALA A 391 23.82 32.81 -34.90
C ALA A 391 22.57 32.00 -35.27
N THR A 392 22.49 31.53 -36.52
CA THR A 392 21.36 30.72 -37.01
C THR A 392 21.33 29.34 -36.36
N ILE A 393 22.49 28.70 -36.19
CA ILE A 393 22.62 27.42 -35.48
C ILE A 393 22.12 27.56 -34.03
N LYS A 394 22.48 28.65 -33.33
CA LYS A 394 22.02 28.91 -31.96
C LYS A 394 20.50 29.13 -31.91
N LYS A 395 19.93 29.87 -32.87
CA LYS A 395 18.48 30.08 -33.00
C LYS A 395 17.75 28.76 -33.26
N LEU A 396 18.24 27.93 -34.17
CA LEU A 396 17.68 26.60 -34.46
C LEU A 396 17.82 25.64 -33.28
N HIS A 397 18.92 25.71 -32.53
CA HIS A 397 19.10 24.92 -31.32
C HIS A 397 18.08 25.30 -30.24
N ASN A 398 17.89 26.60 -29.98
CA ASN A 398 16.87 27.08 -29.05
C ASN A 398 15.45 26.66 -29.47
N LYS A 399 15.12 26.77 -30.77
CA LYS A 399 13.86 26.24 -31.31
C LYS A 399 13.72 24.74 -31.07
N LEU A 400 14.78 23.95 -31.29
CA LEU A 400 14.78 22.50 -31.11
C LEU A 400 14.56 22.08 -29.64
N LEU A 401 15.11 22.86 -28.69
CA LEU A 401 14.91 22.65 -27.25
C LEU A 401 13.45 22.87 -26.83
N ASN A 402 12.77 23.85 -27.46
CA ASN A 402 11.37 24.20 -27.17
C ASN A 402 10.37 23.32 -27.92
N THR A 403 10.73 22.71 -29.05
CA THR A 403 9.84 21.80 -29.78
C THR A 403 9.75 20.41 -29.15
N GLU A 404 8.53 19.91 -29.00
CA GLU A 404 8.25 18.54 -28.54
C GLU A 404 8.84 17.49 -29.49
N TYR A 405 9.46 16.45 -28.91
CA TYR A 405 10.10 15.38 -29.67
C TYR A 405 9.06 14.39 -30.19
N THR A 406 8.14 13.99 -29.31
CA THR A 406 7.03 13.08 -29.61
C THR A 406 5.73 13.86 -29.71
N LEU A 407 4.90 13.54 -30.70
CA LEU A 407 3.51 13.98 -30.68
C LEU A 407 2.77 13.22 -29.58
N HIS A 408 2.29 13.95 -28.59
CA HIS A 408 1.51 13.38 -27.50
C HIS A 408 0.05 13.09 -27.92
N ASN A 409 -0.49 13.87 -28.85
CA ASN A 409 -1.83 13.74 -29.40
C ASN A 409 -1.79 13.18 -30.83
N ASP A 410 -1.19 12.00 -30.98
CA ASP A 410 -1.12 11.31 -32.27
C ASP A 410 -2.39 10.48 -32.48
N PRO A 411 -3.23 10.76 -33.50
CA PRO A 411 -4.45 9.99 -33.76
C PRO A 411 -4.14 8.53 -34.16
N GLU A 412 -2.96 8.25 -34.72
CA GLU A 412 -2.55 6.91 -35.14
C GLU A 412 -2.00 6.07 -33.97
N PHE A 413 -1.64 6.71 -32.85
CA PHE A 413 -1.07 6.04 -31.68
C PHE A 413 -1.78 6.43 -30.38
N LYS A 414 -2.84 5.69 -30.04
CA LYS A 414 -3.63 5.86 -28.83
C LYS A 414 -3.38 4.75 -27.82
N ARG A 415 -3.36 5.10 -26.53
CA ARG A 415 -3.22 4.13 -25.43
C ARG A 415 -4.10 4.48 -24.23
N LEU A 416 -4.73 3.47 -23.65
CA LEU A 416 -5.47 3.55 -22.39
C LEU A 416 -4.73 2.79 -21.29
N PHE A 417 -4.52 3.43 -20.16
CA PHE A 417 -3.93 2.84 -18.97
C PHE A 417 -4.91 2.94 -17.80
N TYR A 418 -5.06 1.86 -17.05
CA TYR A 418 -6.04 1.77 -15.97
C TYR A 418 -5.37 1.29 -14.68
N VAL A 419 -5.74 1.91 -13.56
CA VAL A 419 -5.34 1.49 -12.21
C VAL A 419 -6.49 1.78 -11.24
N ARG A 420 -6.87 0.79 -10.44
CA ARG A 420 -7.90 0.88 -9.41
C ARG A 420 -7.35 0.56 -8.02
N TYR A 421 -7.79 1.32 -7.04
CA TYR A 421 -7.54 1.07 -5.63
C TYR A 421 -8.86 1.20 -4.86
N ALA A 422 -9.53 0.06 -4.65
CA ALA A 422 -10.87 0.01 -4.07
C ALA A 422 -11.90 0.76 -4.95
N ASP A 423 -12.50 1.82 -4.42
CA ASP A 423 -13.45 2.73 -5.04
C ASP A 423 -12.76 3.81 -5.90
N ASP A 424 -11.57 4.25 -5.48
CA ASP A 424 -10.75 5.22 -6.21
C ASP A 424 -10.10 4.56 -7.44
N TRP A 425 -10.31 5.11 -8.63
CA TRP A 425 -9.64 4.67 -9.85
C TRP A 425 -9.17 5.83 -10.72
N ILE A 426 -8.15 5.56 -11.54
CA ILE A 426 -7.64 6.51 -12.51
C ILE A 426 -7.43 5.85 -13.87
N ILE A 427 -7.79 6.59 -14.92
CA ILE A 427 -7.55 6.19 -16.30
C ILE A 427 -6.66 7.22 -16.97
N GLY A 428 -5.49 6.79 -17.42
CA GLY A 428 -4.55 7.59 -18.17
C GLY A 428 -4.74 7.37 -19.66
N ILE A 429 -4.93 8.45 -20.40
CA ILE A 429 -5.20 8.41 -21.85
C ILE A 429 -4.08 9.13 -22.57
N ARG A 430 -3.46 8.43 -23.52
CA ARG A 430 -2.65 9.05 -24.57
C ARG A 430 -3.57 9.27 -25.78
N GLY A 431 -4.06 10.50 -25.91
CA GLY A 431 -5.06 10.87 -26.92
C GLY A 431 -5.50 12.31 -26.76
N SER A 432 -6.60 12.66 -27.44
CA SER A 432 -7.23 13.97 -27.39
C SER A 432 -8.17 14.13 -26.19
N ASN A 433 -8.61 15.36 -25.91
CA ASN A 433 -9.63 15.59 -24.87
C ASN A 433 -10.97 14.92 -25.23
N LYS A 434 -11.34 14.90 -26.52
CA LYS A 434 -12.56 14.25 -27.00
C LYS A 434 -12.59 12.75 -26.64
N ASP A 435 -11.45 12.08 -26.83
CA ASP A 435 -11.30 10.67 -26.45
C ASP A 435 -11.53 10.45 -24.94
N ALA A 436 -11.05 11.37 -24.10
CA ALA A 436 -11.24 11.29 -22.66
C ALA A 436 -12.71 11.47 -22.24
N ILE A 437 -13.44 12.35 -22.92
CA ILE A 437 -14.87 12.56 -22.67
C ILE A 437 -15.66 11.31 -23.09
N GLU A 438 -15.36 10.73 -24.25
CA GLU A 438 -16.02 9.52 -24.77
C GLU A 438 -15.82 8.31 -23.83
N ILE A 439 -14.59 8.10 -23.35
CA ILE A 439 -14.28 7.04 -22.38
C ILE A 439 -14.99 7.29 -21.06
N LYS A 440 -15.04 8.55 -20.57
CA LYS A 440 -15.77 8.90 -19.34
C LYS A 440 -17.25 8.54 -19.48
N ASN A 441 -17.89 8.90 -20.59
CA ASN A 441 -19.31 8.63 -20.83
C ASN A 441 -19.58 7.12 -20.91
N SER A 442 -18.74 6.38 -21.63
CA SER A 442 -18.85 4.92 -21.74
C SER A 442 -18.80 4.22 -20.37
N ILE A 443 -17.91 4.67 -19.48
CA ILE A 443 -17.79 4.13 -18.11
C ILE A 443 -18.98 4.54 -17.25
N HIS A 444 -19.46 5.77 -17.40
CA HIS A 444 -20.64 6.24 -16.68
C HIS A 444 -21.88 5.44 -17.06
N ASP A 445 -22.08 5.14 -18.34
CA ASP A 445 -23.23 4.36 -18.81
C ASP A 445 -23.11 2.89 -18.36
N TYR A 446 -21.90 2.33 -18.35
CA TYR A 446 -21.65 1.00 -17.78
C TYR A 446 -21.93 0.95 -16.28
N LEU A 447 -21.43 1.93 -15.50
CA LEU A 447 -21.70 2.02 -14.06
C LEU A 447 -23.20 2.08 -13.76
N LYS A 448 -23.97 2.83 -14.56
CA LYS A 448 -25.44 2.85 -14.46
C LYS A 448 -26.07 1.48 -14.71
N SER A 449 -25.55 0.68 -15.64
CA SER A 449 -26.07 -0.67 -15.90
C SER A 449 -25.90 -1.63 -14.71
N ILE A 450 -24.87 -1.40 -13.90
CA ILE A 450 -24.61 -2.13 -12.65
C ILE A 450 -25.14 -1.39 -11.42
N ASP A 451 -26.09 -0.46 -11.57
CA ASP A 451 -26.71 0.33 -10.47
C ASP A 451 -25.72 1.11 -9.59
N LEU A 452 -24.52 1.39 -10.08
CA LEU A 452 -23.55 2.25 -9.40
C LEU A 452 -23.61 3.66 -9.97
N THR A 453 -23.48 4.64 -9.08
CA THR A 453 -23.46 6.05 -9.47
C THR A 453 -22.06 6.62 -9.37
N LEU A 454 -21.62 7.24 -10.47
CA LEU A 454 -20.39 8.00 -10.54
C LEU A 454 -20.54 9.29 -9.72
N SER A 455 -19.51 9.67 -8.96
CA SER A 455 -19.51 10.94 -8.24
C SER A 455 -19.10 12.09 -9.16
N ASP A 456 -20.06 12.79 -9.76
CA ASP A 456 -19.79 13.89 -10.71
C ASP A 456 -18.92 15.00 -10.11
N GLU A 457 -19.06 15.30 -8.82
CA GLU A 457 -18.25 16.30 -8.11
C GLU A 457 -16.76 15.93 -8.06
N LYS A 458 -16.46 14.63 -8.03
CA LYS A 458 -15.09 14.10 -7.89
C LYS A 458 -14.51 13.68 -9.22
N THR A 459 -15.33 13.43 -10.24
CA THR A 459 -14.83 12.93 -11.53
C THR A 459 -14.36 14.03 -12.45
N LYS A 460 -13.04 14.21 -12.50
CA LYS A 460 -12.41 15.29 -13.23
C LYS A 460 -11.54 14.75 -14.35
N ILE A 461 -11.67 15.37 -15.52
CA ILE A 461 -10.75 15.19 -16.63
C ILE A 461 -9.68 16.26 -16.48
N THR A 462 -8.43 15.85 -16.35
CA THR A 462 -7.30 16.74 -16.09
C THR A 462 -6.21 16.53 -17.11
N ASN A 463 -5.57 17.62 -17.54
CA ASN A 463 -4.43 17.56 -18.45
C ASN A 463 -3.14 17.52 -17.62
N LEU A 464 -2.39 16.43 -17.74
CA LEU A 464 -1.16 16.21 -16.98
C LEU A 464 -0.05 17.22 -17.27
N SER A 465 -0.13 17.91 -18.41
CA SER A 465 0.88 18.90 -18.83
C SER A 465 0.70 20.26 -18.15
N THR A 466 -0.53 20.62 -17.80
CA THR A 466 -0.88 21.91 -17.17
C THR A 466 -1.16 21.75 -15.68
N ASP A 467 -1.90 20.70 -15.32
CA ASP A 467 -2.52 20.56 -14.01
C ASP A 467 -1.90 19.44 -13.19
N THR A 468 -2.20 19.48 -11.89
CA THR A 468 -1.77 18.48 -10.93
C THR A 468 -2.94 17.60 -10.52
N ILE A 469 -2.70 16.29 -10.50
CA ILE A 469 -3.67 15.25 -10.13
C ILE A 469 -3.36 14.75 -8.74
N LYS A 470 -4.38 14.44 -7.94
CA LYS A 470 -4.19 13.91 -6.60
C LYS A 470 -4.87 12.57 -6.45
N PHE A 471 -4.06 11.52 -6.33
CA PHE A 471 -4.54 10.14 -6.19
C PHE A 471 -3.93 9.48 -4.94
N LEU A 472 -4.72 8.77 -4.14
CA LEU A 472 -4.26 8.10 -2.91
C LEU A 472 -3.39 8.97 -1.97
N GLY A 473 -3.62 10.29 -1.93
CA GLY A 473 -2.86 11.24 -1.11
C GLY A 473 -1.48 11.62 -1.66
N ILE A 474 -1.23 11.43 -2.95
CA ILE A 474 0.00 11.78 -3.64
C ILE A 474 -0.33 12.58 -4.90
N GLU A 475 0.51 13.55 -5.22
CA GLU A 475 0.34 14.40 -6.40
C GLU A 475 1.13 13.86 -7.59
N MET A 476 0.51 13.90 -8.76
CA MET A 476 1.09 13.52 -10.04
C MET A 476 1.05 14.68 -11.01
N THR A 477 2.20 14.96 -11.63
CA THR A 477 2.40 16.07 -12.56
C THR A 477 3.34 15.69 -13.68
N ARG A 478 3.26 16.32 -14.85
CA ARG A 478 4.31 16.21 -15.87
C ARG A 478 5.41 17.23 -15.61
N SER A 479 6.67 16.83 -15.77
CA SER A 479 7.77 17.78 -15.74
C SER A 479 7.73 18.70 -16.97
N SER A 480 7.83 20.01 -16.76
CA SER A 480 8.08 20.94 -17.86
C SER A 480 9.39 20.64 -18.59
N HIS A 481 9.36 20.79 -19.92
CA HIS A 481 10.57 20.89 -20.72
C HIS A 481 11.30 22.17 -20.29
N ILE A 482 12.63 22.09 -20.13
CA ILE A 482 13.57 23.12 -19.67
C ILE A 482 13.88 23.01 -18.16
N LYS A 483 15.14 22.64 -17.86
CA LYS A 483 15.77 22.98 -16.58
C LYS A 483 16.96 23.89 -16.86
N TYR A 484 17.08 24.92 -16.02
CA TYR A 484 18.25 25.76 -15.93
C TYR A 484 19.24 25.10 -14.96
N HIS A 485 20.47 24.88 -15.43
CA HIS A 485 21.58 24.55 -14.57
C HIS A 485 22.50 25.77 -14.47
N SER A 486 22.45 26.48 -13.34
CA SER A 486 23.46 27.49 -13.03
C SER A 486 24.76 26.77 -12.68
N THR A 487 25.78 26.96 -13.49
CA THR A 487 27.15 26.56 -13.14
C THR A 487 27.71 27.51 -12.06
N PRO A 488 28.75 27.10 -11.29
CA PRO A 488 29.44 28.00 -10.36
C PRO A 488 29.93 29.31 -11.02
N ASN A 489 30.19 29.26 -12.32
CA ASN A 489 30.58 30.41 -13.15
C ASN A 489 29.38 31.24 -13.68
N ARG A 490 28.18 31.12 -13.09
CA ARG A 490 26.93 31.80 -13.52
C ARG A 490 26.57 31.63 -15.00
N ARG A 491 27.07 30.60 -15.68
CA ARG A 491 26.57 30.24 -17.02
C ARG A 491 25.38 29.32 -16.84
N ASP A 492 24.21 29.81 -17.22
CA ASP A 492 22.99 29.03 -17.27
C ASP A 492 23.04 28.09 -18.48
N ILE A 493 23.26 26.80 -18.21
CA ILE A 493 23.19 25.77 -19.23
C ILE A 493 21.74 25.30 -19.30
N ILE A 494 21.12 25.52 -20.47
CA ILE A 494 19.78 25.04 -20.77
C ILE A 494 19.90 23.61 -21.26
N GLN A 495 19.38 22.65 -20.47
CA GLN A 495 19.33 21.26 -20.89
C GLN A 495 17.89 20.80 -21.07
N ARG A 496 17.62 20.18 -22.23
CA ARG A 496 16.34 19.49 -22.46
C ARG A 496 16.25 18.27 -21.55
N ASN A 497 15.31 18.31 -20.61
CA ASN A 497 14.91 17.11 -19.90
C ASN A 497 13.70 16.48 -20.60
N PRO A 498 13.65 15.13 -20.71
CA PRO A 498 12.46 14.45 -21.18
C PRO A 498 11.30 14.76 -20.24
N MET A 499 10.12 14.99 -20.80
CA MET A 499 8.86 15.10 -20.06
C MET A 499 8.61 13.77 -19.34
N ARG A 500 8.96 13.72 -18.07
CA ARG A 500 8.73 12.55 -17.23
C ARG A 500 7.60 12.85 -16.26
N LEU A 501 6.88 11.79 -15.92
CA LEU A 501 5.94 11.82 -14.82
C LEU A 501 6.70 12.12 -13.52
N ARG A 502 6.25 13.12 -12.77
CA ARG A 502 6.72 13.47 -11.44
C ARG A 502 5.65 13.13 -10.43
N ILE A 503 6.04 12.28 -9.50
CA ILE A 503 5.25 11.92 -8.32
C ILE A 503 5.78 12.75 -7.16
N LEU A 504 4.91 13.55 -6.53
CA LEU A 504 5.22 14.55 -5.51
C LEU A 504 4.36 14.33 -4.26
N ALA A 505 4.93 14.59 -3.09
CA ALA A 505 4.22 14.56 -1.83
C ALA A 505 3.50 15.90 -1.67
N PRO A 506 2.19 15.90 -1.35
CA PRO A 506 1.39 17.12 -1.23
C PRO A 506 1.82 17.89 0.03
N MET A 507 2.73 18.83 -0.14
CA MET A 507 3.35 19.51 1.00
C MET A 507 2.32 20.33 1.78
N ASN A 508 1.33 20.91 1.10
CA ASN A 508 0.28 21.72 1.73
C ASN A 508 -0.65 20.87 2.61
N ASP A 509 -1.04 19.68 2.14
CA ASP A 509 -1.86 18.75 2.93
C ASP A 509 -1.10 18.21 4.14
N ILE A 510 0.18 17.89 3.98
CA ILE A 510 1.02 17.39 5.07
C ILE A 510 1.15 18.49 6.14
N LYS A 511 1.35 19.75 5.73
CA LYS A 511 1.33 20.89 6.65
C LYS A 511 -0.02 21.05 7.37
N ALA A 512 -1.13 20.95 6.63
CA ALA A 512 -2.46 21.02 7.22
C ALA A 512 -2.66 19.92 8.29
N LYS A 513 -2.26 18.68 7.98
CA LYS A 513 -2.32 17.56 8.94
C LYS A 513 -1.45 17.80 10.19
N LEU A 514 -0.25 18.36 10.03
CA LEU A 514 0.60 18.71 11.17
C LEU A 514 0.00 19.83 12.03
N ARG A 515 -0.73 20.78 11.43
CA ARG A 515 -1.49 21.81 12.17
C ARG A 515 -2.67 21.19 12.93
N THR A 516 -3.47 20.33 12.29
CA THR A 516 -4.58 19.62 12.96
C THR A 516 -4.09 18.81 14.17
N ASN A 517 -2.92 18.18 14.04
CA ASN A 517 -2.30 17.41 15.12
C ASN A 517 -1.52 18.26 16.14
N LYS A 518 -1.60 19.60 16.05
CA LYS A 518 -0.97 20.58 16.95
C LYS A 518 0.56 20.48 17.03
N PHE A 519 1.22 19.99 15.98
CA PHE A 519 2.69 20.07 15.86
C PHE A 519 3.15 21.43 15.31
N ILE A 520 2.23 22.18 14.69
CA ILE A 520 2.48 23.49 14.08
C ILE A 520 1.37 24.44 14.53
N VAL A 521 1.75 25.63 14.97
CA VAL A 521 0.87 26.79 15.22
C VAL A 521 1.43 27.96 14.43
N GLU A 522 0.60 28.63 13.61
CA GLU A 522 1.02 29.79 12.78
C GLU A 522 2.29 29.56 11.95
N ASN A 523 2.43 28.36 11.36
CA ASN A 523 3.62 27.92 10.61
C ASN A 523 4.92 27.76 11.40
N ARG A 524 4.88 27.90 12.72
CA ARG A 524 6.00 27.60 13.63
C ARG A 524 5.77 26.26 14.32
N ASP A 525 6.86 25.58 14.64
CA ASP A 525 6.84 24.34 15.43
C ASP A 525 6.27 24.62 16.83
N ALA A 526 5.40 23.75 17.34
CA ALA A 526 4.71 23.92 18.61
C ALA A 526 4.82 22.66 19.48
N PRO A 527 5.05 22.78 20.80
CA PRO A 527 5.19 21.62 21.67
C PRO A 527 3.87 20.87 21.84
N LYS A 528 3.93 19.54 21.68
CA LYS A 528 2.77 18.67 21.93
C LYS A 528 2.65 18.32 23.42
N PHE A 529 1.99 19.20 24.18
CA PHE A 529 1.86 19.07 25.65
C PHE A 529 1.21 17.77 26.13
N ILE A 530 0.36 17.14 25.31
CA ILE A 530 -0.23 15.82 25.62
C ILE A 530 0.86 14.78 25.95
N TRP A 531 2.06 14.93 25.39
CA TRP A 531 3.14 13.98 25.60
C TRP A 531 4.12 14.39 26.72
N LYS A 532 3.82 15.45 27.48
CA LYS A 532 4.72 16.00 28.51
C LYS A 532 5.01 15.00 29.63
N ASP A 533 4.03 14.18 30.00
CA ASP A 533 4.12 13.29 31.17
C ASP A 533 5.00 12.06 30.91
N TYR A 534 5.10 11.62 29.65
CA TYR A 534 5.95 10.48 29.26
C TYR A 534 7.44 10.71 29.57
N THR A 535 8.18 9.62 29.75
CA THR A 535 9.64 9.67 29.95
C THR A 535 10.34 10.28 28.74
N HIS A 536 11.55 10.82 28.94
CA HIS A 536 12.36 11.42 27.87
C HIS A 536 12.52 10.45 26.67
N LYS A 537 12.84 9.18 26.94
CA LYS A 537 12.97 8.14 25.91
C LYS A 537 11.67 7.91 25.14
N GLN A 538 10.54 7.82 25.85
CA GLN A 538 9.22 7.64 25.23
C GLN A 538 8.82 8.83 24.36
N ILE A 539 9.09 10.07 24.80
CA ILE A 539 8.82 11.27 24.01
C ILE A 539 9.58 11.21 22.67
N ILE A 540 10.88 10.93 22.70
CA ILE A 540 11.70 10.78 21.49
C ILE A 540 11.13 9.69 20.59
N HIS A 541 10.78 8.54 21.16
CA HIS A 541 10.22 7.42 20.42
C HIS A 541 8.92 7.81 19.69
N LEU A 542 8.03 8.56 20.34
CA LEU A 542 6.77 9.05 19.75
C LEU A 542 6.99 10.06 18.62
N TYR A 543 7.95 10.98 18.75
CA TYR A 543 8.28 11.89 17.64
C TYR A 543 8.94 11.15 16.47
N ASN A 544 9.83 10.20 16.77
CA ASN A 544 10.50 9.38 15.76
C ASN A 544 9.52 8.45 15.04
N SER A 545 8.51 7.90 15.73
CA SER A 545 7.49 7.06 15.09
C SER A 545 6.70 7.86 14.06
N VAL A 546 6.26 9.09 14.42
CA VAL A 546 5.58 9.99 13.48
C VAL A 546 6.47 10.32 12.29
N LEU A 547 7.73 10.71 12.52
CA LEU A 547 8.67 11.01 11.44
C LEU A 547 8.86 9.80 10.52
N ARG A 548 9.11 8.62 11.10
CA ARG A 548 9.33 7.37 10.36
C ARG A 548 8.13 6.99 9.51
N GLU A 549 6.90 7.16 10.02
CA GLU A 549 5.68 6.88 9.28
C GLU A 549 5.55 7.73 8.02
N TYR A 550 5.76 9.05 8.12
CA TYR A 550 5.74 9.94 6.96
C TYR A 550 6.85 9.58 5.95
N LEU A 551 8.08 9.36 6.43
CA LEU A 551 9.21 9.06 5.55
C LEU A 551 9.05 7.70 4.83
N ASN A 552 8.56 6.67 5.53
CA ASN A 552 8.32 5.36 4.94
C ASN A 552 7.24 5.43 3.86
N TYR A 553 6.14 6.13 4.14
CA TYR A 553 5.04 6.27 3.19
C TYR A 553 5.47 7.02 1.92
N TYR A 554 6.16 8.16 2.06
CA TYR A 554 6.57 9.01 0.92
C TYR A 554 7.98 8.70 0.37
N SER A 555 8.56 7.55 0.69
CA SER A 555 9.93 7.15 0.32
C SER A 555 10.22 7.15 -1.19
N PHE A 556 9.22 6.87 -2.02
CA PHE A 556 9.34 6.73 -3.48
C PHE A 556 9.15 8.05 -4.26
N VAL A 557 8.92 9.16 -3.55
CA VAL A 557 8.51 10.43 -4.14
C VAL A 557 9.71 11.28 -4.57
N HIS A 558 9.56 12.05 -5.65
CA HIS A 558 10.66 12.86 -6.20
C HIS A 558 11.08 14.06 -5.34
N ASN A 559 10.16 14.62 -4.53
CA ASN A 559 10.46 15.72 -3.60
C ASN A 559 10.84 15.23 -2.19
N TYR A 560 11.25 13.96 -2.05
CA TYR A 560 11.58 13.35 -0.75
C TYR A 560 12.58 14.17 0.07
N SER A 561 13.67 14.68 -0.53
CA SER A 561 14.68 15.45 0.21
C SER A 561 14.14 16.74 0.84
N ARG A 562 13.22 17.42 0.14
CA ARG A 562 12.56 18.63 0.65
C ARG A 562 11.59 18.27 1.77
N LEU A 563 10.83 17.18 1.59
CA LEU A 563 9.89 16.67 2.58
C LEU A 563 10.61 16.24 3.86
N SER A 564 11.67 15.44 3.74
CA SER A 564 12.40 14.89 4.88
C SER A 564 13.06 15.98 5.71
N THR A 565 13.69 16.96 5.05
CA THR A 565 14.29 18.11 5.71
C THR A 565 13.23 18.92 6.44
N TYR A 566 12.10 19.22 5.79
CA TYR A 566 11.01 19.99 6.39
C TYR A 566 10.41 19.29 7.63
N LEU A 567 10.06 18.01 7.51
CA LEU A 567 9.49 17.23 8.61
C LEU A 567 10.47 17.09 9.77
N TYR A 568 11.74 16.80 9.48
CA TYR A 568 12.77 16.66 10.49
C TYR A 568 12.89 17.92 11.35
N TRP A 569 13.02 19.10 10.71
CA TRP A 569 13.20 20.35 11.45
C TRP A 569 11.97 20.74 12.28
N ILE A 570 10.77 20.51 11.77
CA ILE A 570 9.54 20.81 12.51
C ILE A 570 9.36 19.89 13.70
N LEU A 571 9.48 18.58 13.51
CA LEU A 571 9.29 17.61 14.59
C LEU A 571 10.40 17.73 15.63
N LYS A 572 11.63 18.00 15.21
CA LYS A 572 12.77 18.25 16.11
C LYS A 572 12.57 19.53 16.93
N GLY A 573 12.13 20.63 16.28
CA GLY A 573 11.81 21.88 16.98
C GLY A 573 10.70 21.69 18.01
N SER A 574 9.61 21.04 17.60
CA SER A 574 8.46 20.68 18.45
C SER A 574 8.89 19.84 19.66
N CYS A 575 9.72 18.80 19.43
CA CYS A 575 10.25 17.95 20.49
C CYS A 575 11.14 18.75 21.46
N ALA A 576 12.04 19.59 20.94
CA ALA A 576 12.91 20.42 21.76
C ALA A 576 12.11 21.40 22.65
N LYS A 577 11.05 22.01 22.12
CA LYS A 577 10.14 22.87 22.90
C LYS A 577 9.40 22.10 23.99
N LEU A 578 8.98 20.86 23.71
CA LEU A 578 8.33 20.01 24.70
C LEU A 578 9.29 19.61 25.84
N LEU A 579 10.52 19.22 25.49
CA LEU A 579 11.56 18.91 26.48
C LEU A 579 11.96 20.14 27.28
N ALA A 580 11.99 21.33 26.66
CA ALA A 580 12.20 22.58 27.37
C ALA A 580 11.15 22.79 28.46
N ALA A 581 9.87 22.60 28.11
CA ALA A 581 8.76 22.70 29.05
C ALA A 581 8.74 21.60 30.13
N LYS A 582 9.19 20.38 29.81
CA LYS A 582 9.25 19.26 30.77
C LYS A 582 10.34 19.47 31.82
N PHE A 583 11.53 19.93 31.41
CA PHE A 583 12.68 20.13 32.29
C PHE A 583 12.82 21.58 32.79
N SER A 584 11.77 22.40 32.63
CA SER A 584 11.76 23.83 32.99
C SER A 584 12.97 24.62 32.43
N LEU A 585 13.43 24.25 31.24
CA LEU A 585 14.51 24.92 30.54
C LEU A 585 13.94 26.12 29.77
N ARG A 586 14.43 27.33 30.06
CA ARG A 586 13.92 28.59 29.47
C ARG A 586 14.10 28.71 27.94
N SER A 587 14.95 27.88 27.32
CA SER A 587 15.18 27.93 25.86
C SER A 587 15.46 26.57 25.25
N THR A 588 15.12 26.41 23.97
CA THR A 588 15.45 25.21 23.17
C THR A 588 16.96 25.02 23.01
N GLN A 589 17.73 26.11 23.03
CA GLN A 589 19.20 26.04 22.99
C GLN A 589 19.77 25.36 24.24
N LYS A 590 19.21 25.62 25.43
CA LYS A 590 19.59 24.93 26.68
C LYS A 590 19.26 23.43 26.64
N VAL A 591 18.21 23.05 25.90
CA VAL A 591 17.89 21.63 25.65
C VAL A 591 18.95 21.01 24.75
N MET A 592 19.34 21.68 23.66
CA MET A 592 20.36 21.18 22.73
C MET A 592 21.76 21.12 23.36
N THR A 593 22.08 21.99 24.31
CA THR A 593 23.33 21.88 25.09
C THR A 593 23.28 20.71 26.08
N LYS A 594 22.13 20.49 26.74
CA LYS A 594 21.96 19.43 27.74
C LYS A 594 21.88 18.03 27.13
N PHE A 595 21.18 17.87 26.01
CA PHE A 595 20.93 16.58 25.36
C PHE A 595 21.64 16.42 24.01
N GLY A 596 22.47 17.39 23.61
CA GLY A 596 23.19 17.36 22.34
C GLY A 596 22.34 17.67 21.11
N LYS A 597 23.00 17.75 19.95
CA LYS A 597 22.36 18.09 18.67
C LYS A 597 21.28 17.11 18.25
N ASP A 598 21.40 15.83 18.62
CA ASP A 598 20.43 14.79 18.25
C ASP A 598 19.42 14.51 19.36
N LEU A 599 19.34 15.38 20.38
CA LEU A 599 18.49 15.25 21.57
C LEU A 599 18.61 13.84 22.18
N THR A 600 19.84 13.36 22.36
CA THR A 600 20.08 11.99 22.80
C THR A 600 19.90 11.87 24.31
N PHE A 601 19.29 10.76 24.72
CA PHE A 601 19.29 10.37 26.13
C PHE A 601 20.65 9.76 26.46
N LYS A 602 21.49 10.49 27.21
CA LYS A 602 22.63 9.88 27.91
C LYS A 602 22.10 9.34 29.23
N GLU A 603 22.14 8.03 29.44
CA GLU A 603 21.99 7.48 30.79
C GLU A 603 23.07 8.13 31.68
N PRO A 604 22.72 8.61 32.88
CA PRO A 604 23.75 8.91 33.84
C PRO A 604 24.50 7.60 34.08
N LEU A 605 25.82 7.60 33.83
CA LEU A 605 26.70 6.52 34.25
C LEU A 605 26.38 6.24 35.72
N LYS A 606 26.06 4.99 36.06
CA LYS A 606 25.89 4.58 37.46
C LYS A 606 27.14 5.01 38.23
N GLU A 607 26.96 5.53 39.44
CA GLU A 607 28.06 6.09 40.25
C GLU A 607 29.19 5.09 40.51
N GLU A 608 28.93 3.79 40.36
CA GLU A 608 29.93 2.71 40.44
C GLU A 608 31.06 2.86 39.40
N ASP A 609 30.80 3.39 38.21
CA ASP A 609 31.83 3.59 37.18
C ASP A 609 32.70 4.84 37.40
N ARG A 610 32.27 5.76 38.28
CA ARG A 610 33.08 6.94 38.64
C ARG A 610 34.17 6.62 39.66
N ASN A 611 33.94 5.63 40.53
CA ASN A 611 34.92 5.24 41.55
C ASN A 611 36.05 4.36 40.98
N ASN A 612 35.82 3.65 39.87
CA ASN A 612 36.85 2.84 39.21
C ASN A 612 37.82 3.64 38.32
N ASN A 613 37.54 4.92 38.06
CA ASN A 613 38.37 5.81 37.23
C ASN A 613 39.13 6.88 38.03
N LYS A 614 39.32 6.70 39.35
CA LYS A 614 40.34 7.47 40.08
C LYS A 614 41.72 6.88 39.76
N PRO A 615 42.68 7.67 39.22
CA PRO A 615 44.02 7.16 39.00
C PRO A 615 44.61 6.74 40.35
N ARG A 616 45.12 5.49 40.44
CA ARG A 616 45.95 5.07 41.56
C ARG A 616 47.12 6.04 41.63
N LYS A 617 47.17 6.86 42.68
CA LYS A 617 48.34 7.69 42.98
C LYS A 617 49.53 6.74 43.15
N LYS A 618 50.61 7.03 42.41
CA LYS A 618 51.90 6.38 42.55
C LYS A 618 52.48 6.62 43.93
#